data_AF-A0A9W5Z4J8-F1
#
_entry.id   AF-A0A9W5Z4J8-F1
#
_cell.length_a   1.000
_cell.length_b   1.000
_cell.length_c   1.000
_cell.angle_alpha   90.00
_cell.angle_beta   90.00
_cell.angle_gamma   90.00
#
_symmetry.space_group_name_H-M   'P 1'
#
loop_
_entity.id
_entity.type
_entity.pdbx_description
1 polymer ?
#
loop_
_entity_poly.entity_id
_entity_poly.type
_entity_poly.pdbx_seq_one_letter_code
_entity_poly.pdbx_strand_id
1 'polypeptide(L)'
;KHLEPLKGGKIPVEILVTSKDPDEKMKSFEKCIDVIKNAGNKVGVLPKDTTAGPFAEDWKKVYTTLSNEIEEVDISPALSATLSVKDTDEL
;
A
#
# COMPACT_ATOMS: atom_id res chain seq x y z
N LYS A 1 -14.45 10.06 2.05
CA LYS A 1 -15.42 10.57 1.05
C LYS A 1 -14.76 11.04 -0.25
N HIS A 2 -13.60 11.70 -0.23
CA HIS A 2 -12.93 12.16 -1.46
C HIS A 2 -12.51 11.05 -2.44
N LEU A 3 -12.28 9.83 -1.94
CA LEU A 3 -11.90 8.68 -2.78
C LEU A 3 -13.10 7.87 -3.30
N GLU A 4 -14.32 8.15 -2.83
CA GLU A 4 -15.54 7.42 -3.27
C GLU A 4 -15.76 7.46 -4.80
N PRO A 5 -15.47 8.56 -5.52
CA PRO A 5 -15.60 8.60 -6.98
C PRO A 5 -14.73 7.59 -7.74
N LEU A 6 -13.73 6.98 -7.08
CA LEU A 6 -12.90 5.94 -7.68
C LEU A 6 -13.62 4.57 -7.75
N LYS A 7 -14.71 4.39 -7.00
CA LYS A 7 -15.52 3.15 -7.06
C LYS A 7 -16.27 3.09 -8.39
N GLY A 8 -16.27 1.91 -9.02
CA GLY A 8 -16.93 1.68 -10.32
C GLY A 8 -16.09 2.03 -11.55
N GLY A 9 -14.81 2.38 -11.36
CA GLY A 9 -13.85 2.54 -12.45
C GLY A 9 -13.48 1.22 -13.15
N LYS A 10 -12.63 1.30 -14.18
CA LYS A 10 -12.13 0.13 -14.93
C LYS A 10 -11.36 -0.86 -14.06
N ILE A 11 -10.71 -0.36 -13.01
CA ILE A 11 -10.02 -1.18 -12.01
C ILE A 11 -10.89 -1.20 -10.76
N PRO A 12 -11.22 -2.38 -10.20
CA PRO A 12 -11.93 -2.48 -8.94
C PRO A 12 -11.15 -1.80 -7.82
N VAL A 13 -11.76 -0.82 -7.15
CA VAL A 13 -11.19 -0.12 -5.99
C VAL A 13 -12.03 -0.43 -4.76
N GLU A 14 -11.39 -1.02 -3.75
CA GLU A 14 -11.95 -1.15 -2.41
C GLU A 14 -11.38 -0.05 -1.50
N ILE A 15 -12.25 0.60 -0.72
CA ILE A 15 -11.87 1.66 0.22
C ILE A 15 -12.02 1.13 1.64
N LEU A 16 -10.90 0.89 2.32
CA LEU A 16 -10.86 0.55 3.74
C LEU A 16 -10.82 1.83 4.57
N VAL A 17 -11.92 2.14 5.25
CA VAL A 17 -12.01 3.30 6.13
C VAL A 17 -11.48 2.91 7.51
N THR A 18 -10.27 3.35 7.83
CA THR A 18 -9.70 3.20 9.17
C THR A 18 -10.27 4.24 10.13
N SER A 19 -10.43 3.88 11.40
CA SER A 19 -10.75 4.80 12.48
C SER A 19 -9.58 4.90 13.47
N LYS A 20 -9.76 5.64 14.58
CA LYS A 20 -8.80 5.65 15.70
C LYS A 20 -8.96 4.41 16.59
N ASP A 21 -10.00 3.61 16.37
CA ASP A 21 -10.20 2.35 17.07
C ASP A 21 -9.09 1.36 16.68
N PRO A 22 -8.37 0.79 17.65
CA PRO A 22 -7.28 -0.14 17.36
C PRO A 22 -7.73 -1.40 16.62
N ASP A 23 -8.90 -1.95 16.94
CA ASP A 23 -9.38 -3.22 16.41
C ASP A 23 -9.87 -3.06 14.97
N GLU A 24 -10.62 -1.99 14.66
CA GLU A 24 -11.03 -1.68 13.28
C GLU A 24 -9.84 -1.41 12.36
N LYS A 25 -8.82 -0.70 12.86
CA LYS A 25 -7.58 -0.44 12.12
C LYS A 25 -6.82 -1.74 11.86
N MET A 26 -6.70 -2.61 12.86
CA MET A 26 -6.01 -3.90 12.73
C MET A 26 -6.67 -4.81 11.69
N LYS A 27 -8.02 -4.91 11.70
CA LYS A 27 -8.78 -5.64 10.66
C LYS A 27 -8.51 -5.11 9.25
N SER A 28 -8.35 -3.79 9.10
CA SER A 28 -8.01 -3.18 7.81
C SER A 28 -6.60 -3.59 7.35
N PHE A 29 -5.64 -3.66 8.26
CA PHE A 29 -4.29 -4.12 7.95
C PHE A 29 -4.23 -5.61 7.61
N GLU A 30 -4.89 -6.46 8.39
CA GLU A 30 -4.99 -7.90 8.12
C GLU A 30 -5.55 -8.17 6.73
N LYS A 31 -6.61 -7.45 6.35
CA LYS A 31 -7.17 -7.54 5.00
C LYS A 31 -6.16 -7.16 3.91
N CYS A 32 -5.35 -6.13 4.12
CA CYS A 32 -4.27 -5.79 3.18
C CYS A 32 -3.23 -6.92 3.08
N ILE A 33 -2.83 -7.51 4.21
CA ILE A 33 -1.89 -8.64 4.24
C ILE A 33 -2.44 -9.84 3.48
N ASP A 34 -3.71 -10.18 3.68
CA ASP A 34 -4.37 -11.29 2.97
C ASP A 34 -4.37 -11.06 1.46
N VAL A 35 -4.69 -9.83 1.01
CA VAL A 35 -4.64 -9.48 -0.42
C VAL A 35 -3.23 -9.63 -0.98
N ILE A 36 -2.21 -9.17 -0.25
CA ILE A 36 -0.81 -9.29 -0.66
C ILE A 36 -0.39 -10.77 -0.77
N LYS A 37 -0.68 -11.58 0.25
CA LYS A 37 -0.38 -13.02 0.27
C LYS A 37 -1.02 -13.76 -0.90
N ASN A 38 -2.26 -13.43 -1.21
CA ASN A 38 -3.00 -14.06 -2.31
C ASN A 38 -2.51 -13.62 -3.70
N ALA A 39 -1.82 -12.48 -3.81
CA ALA A 39 -1.29 -11.99 -5.08
C ALA A 39 0.00 -12.72 -5.51
N GLY A 40 0.82 -13.19 -4.56
CA GLY A 40 2.05 -13.94 -4.85
C GLY A 40 3.13 -13.77 -3.78
N ASN A 41 4.33 -14.26 -4.09
CA ASN A 41 5.46 -14.27 -3.15
C ASN A 41 6.42 -13.08 -3.32
N LYS A 42 6.15 -12.15 -4.25
CA LYS A 42 6.98 -10.96 -4.49
C LYS A 42 6.18 -9.70 -4.25
N VAL A 43 6.75 -8.75 -3.52
CA VAL A 43 6.14 -7.45 -3.23
C VAL A 43 7.09 -6.34 -3.59
N GLY A 44 6.61 -5.39 -4.41
CA GLY A 44 7.34 -4.18 -4.73
C GLY A 44 7.34 -3.22 -3.55
N VAL A 45 8.52 -2.74 -3.14
CA VAL A 45 8.69 -1.79 -2.03
C VAL A 45 9.59 -0.63 -2.43
N LEU A 46 9.53 0.46 -1.66
CA LEU A 46 10.46 1.59 -1.73
C LEU A 46 11.40 1.51 -0.50
N PRO A 47 12.53 0.78 -0.59
CA PRO A 47 13.34 0.44 0.60
C PRO A 47 14.06 1.62 1.23
N LYS A 48 14.14 2.76 0.52
CA LYS A 48 14.80 3.99 1.00
C LYS A 48 13.83 4.95 1.69
N ASP A 49 12.52 4.69 1.64
CA ASP A 49 11.53 5.55 2.25
C ASP A 49 11.50 5.37 3.77
N THR A 50 11.45 6.49 4.48
CA THR A 50 11.33 6.51 5.94
C THR A 50 9.98 7.07 6.34
N THR A 51 9.19 6.26 7.06
CA THR A 51 7.87 6.63 7.57
C THR A 51 7.85 6.58 9.09
N ALA A 52 7.16 7.53 9.72
CA ALA A 52 7.08 7.65 11.18
C ALA A 52 5.65 7.97 11.63
N GLY A 53 5.38 7.76 12.92
CA GLY A 53 4.09 8.03 13.55
C GLY A 53 3.23 6.79 13.78
N PRO A 54 2.18 6.88 14.61
CA PRO A 54 1.50 5.71 15.18
C PRO A 54 0.91 4.77 14.12
N PHE A 55 0.36 5.33 13.03
CA PHE A 55 -0.20 4.53 11.95
C PHE A 55 0.88 3.72 11.21
N ALA A 56 2.00 4.36 10.88
CA ALA A 56 3.10 3.71 10.17
C ALA A 56 3.78 2.64 11.05
N GLU A 57 3.93 2.90 12.34
CA GLU A 57 4.47 1.93 13.30
C GLU A 57 3.58 0.70 13.44
N ASP A 58 2.26 0.88 13.54
CA ASP A 58 1.33 -0.23 13.62
C ASP A 58 1.28 -1.05 12.31
N TRP A 59 1.31 -0.38 11.16
CA TRP A 59 1.45 -1.06 9.86
C TRP A 59 2.73 -1.89 9.81
N LYS A 60 3.88 -1.30 10.18
CA LYS A 60 5.18 -1.99 10.20
C LYS A 60 5.15 -3.25 11.06
N LYS A 61 4.54 -3.20 12.26
CA LYS A 61 4.42 -4.38 13.14
C LYS A 61 3.70 -5.53 12.44
N VAL A 62 2.55 -5.24 11.80
CA VAL A 62 1.75 -6.26 11.11
C VAL A 62 2.48 -6.77 9.87
N TYR A 63 2.99 -5.86 9.03
CA TYR A 63 3.66 -6.19 7.78
C TYR A 63 4.99 -6.93 7.99
N THR A 64 5.74 -6.68 9.08
CA THR A 64 6.99 -7.40 9.38
C THR A 64 6.78 -8.91 9.51
N THR A 65 5.60 -9.34 9.94
CA THR A 65 5.27 -10.78 10.00
C THR A 65 5.20 -11.38 8.59
N LEU A 66 4.62 -10.63 7.64
CA LEU A 66 4.57 -11.02 6.24
C LEU A 66 5.93 -10.92 5.56
N SER A 67 6.69 -9.85 5.78
CA SER A 67 7.93 -9.55 5.04
C SER A 67 9.00 -10.64 5.18
N ASN A 68 8.94 -11.46 6.23
CA ASN A 68 9.82 -12.62 6.41
C ASN A 68 9.45 -13.83 5.54
N GLU A 69 8.24 -13.83 4.96
CA GLU A 69 7.68 -14.95 4.16
C GLU A 69 7.68 -14.65 2.65
N ILE A 70 8.04 -13.43 2.24
CA ILE A 70 7.96 -12.95 0.85
C ILE A 70 9.27 -12.29 0.40
N GLU A 71 9.48 -12.20 -0.90
CA GLU A 71 10.60 -11.49 -1.51
C GLU A 71 10.21 -10.03 -1.76
N GLU A 72 10.93 -9.11 -1.12
CA GLU A 72 10.79 -7.68 -1.38
C GLU A 72 11.67 -7.24 -2.56
N VAL A 73 11.09 -6.51 -3.49
CA VAL A 73 11.75 -6.03 -4.71
C VAL A 73 11.73 -4.50 -4.72
N ASP A 74 12.90 -3.86 -4.88
CA ASP A 74 12.97 -2.41 -5.04
C ASP A 74 12.34 -1.98 -6.37
N ILE A 75 11.22 -1.25 -6.30
CA ILE A 75 10.49 -0.73 -7.47
C ILE A 75 10.78 0.75 -7.76
N SER A 76 11.71 1.38 -7.04
CA SER A 76 12.07 2.79 -7.24
C SER A 76 12.43 3.11 -8.71
N PRO A 77 13.22 2.29 -9.43
CA PRO A 77 13.54 2.56 -10.84
C PRO A 77 12.32 2.50 -11.76
N ALA A 78 11.41 1.54 -11.51
CA ALA A 78 10.20 1.38 -12.31
C ALA A 78 9.22 2.56 -12.10
N LEU A 79 9.08 3.02 -10.86
CA LEU A 79 8.25 4.17 -10.54
C LEU A 79 8.81 5.45 -11.19
N SER A 80 10.14 5.64 -11.12
CA SER A 80 10.82 6.76 -11.78
C SER A 80 10.56 6.79 -13.29
N ALA A 81 10.71 5.64 -13.97
CA ALA A 81 10.43 5.53 -15.40
C ALA A 81 8.95 5.81 -15.74
N THR A 82 8.03 5.29 -14.92
CA THR A 82 6.58 5.45 -15.15
C THR A 82 6.13 6.90 -15.03
N LEU A 83 6.72 7.66 -14.09
CA LEU A 83 6.39 9.07 -13.84
C LEU A 83 7.29 10.06 -14.61
N SER A 84 8.18 9.57 -15.49
CA SER A 84 9.17 10.41 -16.17
C SER A 84 8.57 11.27 -17.28
N VAL A 85 7.48 10.83 -17.92
CA VAL A 85 6.81 11.58 -18.98
C VAL A 85 5.74 12.45 -18.35
N LYS A 86 5.87 13.78 -18.50
CA LYS A 86 4.91 14.76 -17.98
C LYS A 86 3.80 14.99 -18.99
N ASP A 87 2.55 15.00 -18.51
CA ASP A 87 1.44 15.46 -19.33
C ASP A 87 1.38 17.00 -19.41
N THR A 88 0.38 17.54 -20.11
CA THR A 88 0.23 18.98 -20.28
C THR A 88 -0.09 19.74 -18.99
N ASP A 89 -0.67 19.06 -18.01
CA ASP A 89 -1.07 19.67 -16.74
C ASP A 89 0.09 19.63 -15.72
N GLU A 90 1.05 18.71 -15.90
CA GLU A 90 2.27 18.56 -15.08
C GLU A 90 3.50 19.35 -15.59
N LEU A 91 3.43 19.98 -16.77
CA LEU A 91 4.50 20.78 -17.40
C LEU A 91 4.64 22.19 -16.81
#